data_AF-A0AAV0WZW8-F1
#
_entry.id   AF-A0AAV0WZW8-F1
#
_cell.length_a   1.000
_cell.length_b   1.000
_cell.length_c   1.000
_cell.angle_alpha   90.00
_cell.angle_beta   90.00
_cell.angle_gamma   90.00
#
_symmetry.space_group_name_H-M   'P 1'
#
loop_
_entity.id
_entity.type
_entity.pdbx_description
1 polymer ?
#
loop_
_entity_poly.entity_id
_entity_poly.type
_entity_poly.pdbx_seq_one_letter_code
_entity_poly.pdbx_strand_id
1 'polypeptide(L)'
;MPRLTKNQTKRCNVPAENEEEYYRRAIFIPWLDSFINNISDLFLKHKCIIKSFKCLLPTGNSPNQTEKSQYLKLLEFYKNDIPENGVNPAVAEFDLWYKKFQCPNHSLPHNAIDALNLCNDTLFETLLYLYF
;
A
#
# COMPACT_ATOMS: atom_id res chain seq x y z
N MET A 1 -4.46 20.54 -33.25
CA MET A 1 -3.44 21.29 -34.03
C MET A 1 -2.33 21.81 -33.11
N PRO A 2 -1.03 21.55 -33.38
CA PRO A 2 0.04 22.30 -32.71
C PRO A 2 -0.10 23.79 -33.02
N ARG A 3 0.06 24.65 -32.02
CA ARG A 3 -0.01 26.10 -32.24
C ARG A 3 1.23 26.55 -33.01
N LEU A 4 1.03 26.96 -34.26
CA LEU A 4 2.08 27.50 -35.11
C LEU A 4 2.25 28.99 -34.80
N THR A 5 3.08 29.31 -33.80
CA THR A 5 3.50 30.70 -33.53
C THR A 5 4.99 30.83 -33.77
N LYS A 6 5.43 31.92 -34.39
CA LYS A 6 6.85 32.14 -34.73
C LYS A 6 7.80 32.10 -33.53
N ASN A 7 7.30 32.37 -32.31
CA ASN A 7 8.13 32.60 -31.13
C ASN A 7 7.92 31.57 -30.00
N GLN A 8 7.44 30.38 -30.29
CA GLN A 8 7.18 29.37 -29.26
C GLN A 8 8.46 28.61 -28.87
N THR A 9 9.25 29.15 -27.94
CA THR A 9 10.54 28.56 -27.51
C THR A 9 10.46 27.63 -26.29
N LYS A 10 9.37 27.69 -25.51
CA LYS A 10 9.23 26.96 -24.23
C LYS A 10 8.40 25.66 -24.29
N ARG A 11 7.88 25.26 -25.45
CA ARG A 11 6.99 24.09 -25.58
C ARG A 11 7.54 23.06 -26.56
N CYS A 12 7.12 21.82 -26.33
CA CYS A 12 7.46 20.68 -27.17
C CYS A 12 6.85 20.85 -28.58
N ASN A 13 7.70 20.93 -29.61
CA ASN A 13 7.29 21.06 -31.01
C ASN A 13 7.76 19.84 -31.82
N VAL A 14 7.38 18.64 -31.34
CA VAL A 14 7.74 17.38 -31.97
C VAL A 14 7.13 17.34 -33.38
N PRO A 15 7.91 16.98 -34.43
CA PRO A 15 7.36 16.78 -35.76
C PRO A 15 6.26 15.72 -35.75
N ALA A 16 5.17 15.98 -36.45
CA ALA A 16 4.03 15.07 -36.59
C ALA A 16 3.30 15.35 -37.90
N GLU A 17 2.77 14.30 -38.54
CA GLU A 17 2.03 14.38 -39.80
C GLU A 17 0.58 14.82 -39.59
N ASN A 18 0.03 14.57 -38.41
CA ASN A 18 -1.31 14.96 -38.03
C ASN A 18 -1.41 15.30 -36.53
N GLU A 19 -2.58 15.77 -36.11
CA GLU A 19 -2.79 16.26 -34.74
C GLU A 19 -2.76 15.15 -33.69
N GLU A 20 -3.30 13.98 -34.02
CA GLU A 20 -3.31 12.81 -33.15
C GLU A 20 -1.87 12.39 -32.84
N GLU A 21 -1.02 12.30 -33.86
CA GLU A 21 0.38 11.96 -33.70
C GLU A 21 1.13 12.99 -32.84
N TYR A 22 0.85 14.28 -33.03
CA TYR A 22 1.43 15.34 -32.20
C TYR A 22 1.09 15.15 -30.73
N TYR A 23 -0.20 14.98 -30.38
CA TYR A 23 -0.60 14.81 -28.97
C TYR A 23 -0.13 13.48 -28.39
N ARG A 24 -0.10 12.42 -29.20
CA ARG A 24 0.47 11.13 -28.80
C ARG A 24 1.93 11.28 -28.37
N ARG A 25 2.75 11.98 -29.18
CA ARG A 25 4.18 12.17 -28.91
C ARG A 25 4.46 13.20 -27.81
N ALA A 26 3.74 14.32 -27.80
CA ALA A 26 4.01 15.43 -26.89
C ALA A 26 3.39 15.27 -25.49
N ILE A 27 2.33 14.46 -25.36
CA ILE A 27 1.57 14.33 -24.11
C ILE A 27 1.46 12.87 -23.70
N PHE A 28 0.84 12.03 -24.55
CA PHE A 28 0.43 10.69 -24.11
C PHE A 28 1.61 9.79 -23.78
N ILE A 29 2.64 9.73 -24.63
CA ILE A 29 3.84 8.92 -24.37
C ILE A 29 4.59 9.41 -23.12
N PRO A 30 4.96 10.69 -22.96
CA PRO A 30 5.59 11.18 -21.73
C PRO A 30 4.76 10.92 -20.47
N TRP A 31 3.44 11.06 -20.56
CA TRP A 31 2.54 10.74 -19.47
C TRP A 31 2.53 9.25 -19.14
N LEU A 32 2.47 8.36 -20.14
CA LEU A 32 2.56 6.92 -19.96
C LEU A 32 3.89 6.52 -19.32
N ASP A 33 5.00 7.06 -19.79
CA ASP A 33 6.33 6.80 -19.21
C ASP A 33 6.37 7.23 -17.73
N SER A 34 5.88 8.43 -17.43
CA SER A 34 5.76 8.91 -16.04
C SER A 34 4.83 8.02 -15.22
N PHE A 35 3.72 7.54 -15.78
CA PHE A 35 2.78 6.68 -15.10
C PHE A 35 3.38 5.31 -14.77
N ILE A 36 4.11 4.71 -15.71
CA ILE A 36 4.85 3.45 -15.51
C ILE A 36 5.90 3.62 -14.42
N ASN A 37 6.65 4.73 -14.44
CA ASN A 37 7.63 5.03 -13.40
C ASN A 37 6.97 5.19 -12.03
N ASN A 38 5.84 5.90 -11.94
CA ASN A 38 5.10 6.05 -10.69
C ASN A 38 4.61 4.71 -10.14
N ILE A 39 4.05 3.84 -10.99
CA ILE A 39 3.66 2.48 -10.59
C ILE A 39 4.89 1.71 -10.10
N SER A 40 6.00 1.79 -10.83
CA SER A 40 7.22 1.09 -10.45
C SER A 40 7.76 1.58 -9.11
N ASP A 41 7.80 2.88 -8.87
CA ASP A 41 8.24 3.45 -7.61
C ASP A 41 7.30 3.08 -6.45
N LEU A 42 5.98 3.15 -6.64
CA LEU A 42 5.02 2.80 -5.60
C LEU A 42 5.13 1.32 -5.20
N PHE A 43 5.20 0.41 -6.18
CA PHE A 43 5.13 -1.03 -5.92
C PHE A 43 6.49 -1.70 -5.73
N LEU A 44 7.56 -1.25 -6.39
CA LEU A 44 8.89 -1.86 -6.28
C LEU A 44 9.64 -1.36 -5.07
N LYS A 45 9.61 -0.04 -4.79
CA LYS A 45 10.29 0.55 -3.63
C LYS A 45 9.73 0.01 -2.32
N HIS A 46 8.41 -0.15 -2.24
CA HIS A 46 7.71 -0.61 -1.04
C HIS A 46 7.33 -2.09 -1.07
N LYS A 47 7.85 -2.87 -2.03
CA LYS A 47 7.51 -4.30 -2.22
C LYS A 47 7.63 -5.13 -0.94
N CYS A 48 8.68 -4.89 -0.16
CA CYS A 48 8.93 -5.62 1.08
C CYS A 48 7.92 -5.26 2.18
N ILE A 49 7.55 -3.98 2.28
CA ILE A 49 6.56 -3.49 3.23
C ILE A 49 5.17 -4.01 2.84
N ILE A 50 4.77 -3.86 1.57
CA ILE A 50 3.50 -4.37 1.04
C ILE A 50 3.35 -5.88 1.31
N LYS A 51 4.41 -6.66 1.08
CA LYS A 51 4.40 -8.10 1.39
C LYS A 51 4.23 -8.40 2.88
N SER A 52 4.67 -7.50 3.76
CA SER A 52 4.60 -7.70 5.21
C SER A 52 3.17 -7.58 5.74
N PHE A 53 2.29 -6.82 5.08
CA PHE A 53 0.86 -6.75 5.42
C PHE A 53 0.12 -8.09 5.37
N LYS A 54 0.69 -9.10 4.69
CA LYS A 54 0.13 -10.46 4.70
C LYS A 54 -0.01 -11.01 6.13
N CYS A 55 0.87 -10.65 7.06
CA CYS A 55 0.82 -11.11 8.45
C CYS A 55 -0.42 -10.60 9.22
N LEU A 56 -1.12 -9.57 8.73
CA LEU A 56 -2.35 -9.10 9.36
C LEU A 56 -3.53 -10.03 9.11
N LEU A 57 -3.42 -10.95 8.14
CA LEU A 57 -4.44 -11.97 7.86
C LEU A 57 -4.13 -13.25 8.66
N PRO A 58 -4.89 -13.52 9.73
CA PRO A 58 -4.63 -14.66 10.59
C PRO A 58 -4.90 -15.97 9.84
N THR A 59 -4.09 -16.99 10.12
CA THR A 59 -4.13 -18.30 9.44
C THR A 59 -4.81 -19.40 10.26
N GLY A 60 -5.39 -19.05 11.41
CA GLY A 60 -6.06 -19.99 12.32
C GLY A 60 -5.09 -20.76 13.21
N ASN A 61 -3.78 -20.56 13.03
CA ASN A 61 -2.72 -21.08 13.89
C ASN A 61 -2.11 -19.94 14.71
N SER A 62 -1.08 -20.21 15.50
CA SER A 62 -0.27 -19.16 16.15
C SER A 62 0.66 -18.51 15.11
N PRO A 63 0.96 -17.21 15.25
CA PRO A 63 1.82 -16.52 14.31
C PRO A 63 3.22 -17.10 14.37
N ASN A 64 3.76 -17.48 13.21
CA ASN A 64 5.12 -17.99 13.09
C ASN A 64 6.16 -16.86 13.18
N GLN A 65 7.44 -17.23 13.28
CA GLN A 65 8.53 -16.25 13.41
C GLN A 65 8.61 -15.26 12.23
N THR A 66 8.23 -15.70 11.03
CA THR A 66 8.23 -14.85 9.83
C THR A 66 7.12 -13.81 9.90
N GLU A 67 5.91 -14.19 10.29
CA GLU A 67 4.77 -13.28 10.47
C GLU A 67 5.08 -12.25 11.57
N LYS A 68 5.66 -12.69 12.69
CA LYS A 68 6.11 -11.77 13.75
C LYS A 68 7.16 -10.78 13.26
N SER A 69 8.15 -11.24 12.49
CA SER A 69 9.17 -10.36 11.91
C SER A 69 8.59 -9.38 10.89
N GLN A 70 7.61 -9.81 10.09
CA GLN A 70 6.90 -8.94 9.15
C GLN A 70 6.11 -7.86 9.89
N TYR A 71 5.41 -8.22 10.97
CA TYR A 71 4.67 -7.29 11.79
C TYR A 71 5.58 -6.21 12.41
N LEU A 72 6.73 -6.61 12.98
CA LEU A 72 7.71 -5.68 13.53
C LEU A 72 8.23 -4.69 12.47
N LYS A 73 8.43 -5.14 11.22
CA LYS A 73 8.82 -4.26 10.11
C LYS A 73 7.74 -3.24 9.76
N LEU A 74 6.47 -3.61 9.85
CA LEU A 74 5.36 -2.68 9.66
C LEU A 74 5.36 -1.62 10.77
N LEU A 75 5.50 -2.05 12.04
CA LEU A 75 5.55 -1.12 13.17
C LEU A 75 6.73 -0.15 13.07
N GLU A 76 7.90 -0.61 12.64
CA GLU A 76 9.06 0.26 12.44
C GLU A 76 8.83 1.24 11.29
N PHE A 77 8.24 0.79 10.18
CA PHE A 77 7.98 1.63 9.02
C PHE A 77 6.92 2.71 9.30
N TYR A 78 5.83 2.35 9.99
CA TYR A 78 4.72 3.24 10.33
C TYR A 78 4.84 3.86 11.73
N LYS A 79 6.01 3.78 12.37
CA LYS A 79 6.23 4.27 13.74
C LYS A 79 5.79 5.72 13.95
N ASN A 80 5.96 6.56 12.93
CA ASN A 80 5.60 7.99 13.01
C ASN A 80 4.10 8.23 12.79
N ASP A 81 3.39 7.28 12.20
CA ASP A 81 1.96 7.36 11.90
C ASP A 81 1.12 6.68 12.99
N ILE A 82 1.73 5.75 13.75
CA ILE A 82 1.11 5.09 14.91
C ILE A 82 1.25 5.99 16.15
N PRO A 83 0.19 6.16 16.96
CA PRO A 83 0.28 6.85 18.24
C PRO A 83 1.39 6.28 19.15
N GLU A 84 2.11 7.14 19.89
CA GLU A 84 3.25 6.72 20.74
C GLU A 84 2.88 5.62 21.76
N ASN A 85 1.64 5.62 22.23
CA ASN A 85 1.08 4.62 23.13
C ASN A 85 0.73 3.28 22.45
N GLY A 86 0.59 3.23 21.13
CA GLY A 86 0.21 2.03 20.36
C GLY A 86 1.38 1.07 20.09
N VAL A 87 2.61 1.57 19.98
CA VAL A 87 3.78 0.72 19.64
C VAL A 87 4.09 -0.33 20.71
N ASN A 88 3.95 0.02 21.99
CA ASN A 88 4.22 -0.89 23.11
C ASN A 88 3.20 -2.05 23.22
N PRO A 89 1.88 -1.83 23.17
CA PRO A 89 0.89 -2.91 23.17
C PRO A 89 0.79 -3.67 21.84
N ALA A 90 1.29 -3.11 20.73
CA ALA A 90 1.16 -3.65 19.38
C ALA A 90 1.48 -5.15 19.27
N VAL A 91 2.55 -5.63 19.92
CA VAL A 91 2.97 -7.04 19.84
C VAL A 91 1.98 -7.95 20.57
N ALA A 92 1.47 -7.50 21.72
CA ALA A 92 0.46 -8.23 22.49
C ALA A 92 -0.89 -8.26 21.74
N GLU A 93 -1.28 -7.14 21.12
CA GLU A 93 -2.45 -7.07 20.25
C GLU A 93 -2.35 -8.06 19.09
N PHE A 94 -1.20 -8.15 18.44
CA PHE A 94 -0.97 -9.07 17.33
C PHE A 94 -1.07 -10.55 17.75
N ASP A 95 -0.49 -10.92 18.89
CA ASP A 95 -0.64 -12.27 19.43
C ASP A 95 -2.10 -12.57 19.83
N LEU A 96 -2.82 -11.58 20.37
CA LEU A 96 -4.24 -11.71 20.71
C LEU A 96 -5.11 -11.83 19.46
N TRP A 97 -4.77 -11.11 18.39
CA TRP A 97 -5.47 -11.16 17.11
C TRP A 97 -5.44 -12.56 16.52
N TYR A 98 -4.26 -13.20 16.47
CA TYR A 98 -4.18 -14.59 16.01
C TYR A 98 -4.94 -15.56 16.92
N LYS A 99 -4.88 -15.37 18.25
CA LYS A 99 -5.64 -16.20 19.21
C LYS A 99 -7.15 -16.12 18.98
N LYS A 100 -7.69 -14.94 18.64
CA LYS A 100 -9.11 -14.76 18.34
C LYS A 100 -9.62 -15.75 17.28
N PHE A 101 -8.80 -16.01 16.25
CA PHE A 101 -9.16 -16.88 15.13
C PHE A 101 -8.72 -18.35 15.30
N GLN A 102 -8.13 -18.70 16.44
CA GLN A 102 -7.91 -20.10 16.83
C GLN A 102 -9.17 -20.71 17.46
N CYS A 103 -10.07 -19.87 17.99
CA CYS A 103 -11.31 -20.33 18.58
C CYS A 103 -12.27 -20.83 17.50
N PRO A 104 -12.88 -22.03 17.66
CA PRO A 104 -13.77 -22.61 16.65
C PRO A 104 -15.05 -21.79 16.39
N ASN A 105 -15.33 -20.79 17.23
CA ASN A 105 -16.48 -19.90 17.08
C ASN A 105 -16.26 -18.76 16.07
N HIS A 106 -15.01 -18.55 15.61
CA HIS A 106 -14.67 -17.50 14.65
C HIS A 106 -14.18 -18.10 13.34
N SER A 107 -14.85 -17.73 12.24
CA SER A 107 -14.37 -18.02 10.89
C SER A 107 -13.19 -17.12 10.54
N LEU A 108 -12.21 -17.66 9.82
CA LEU A 108 -11.10 -16.88 9.29
C LEU A 108 -11.59 -15.82 8.29
N PRO A 109 -11.00 -14.60 8.30
CA PRO A 109 -11.28 -13.60 7.29
C PRO A 109 -10.71 -14.06 5.94
N HIS A 110 -11.47 -13.89 4.85
CA HIS A 110 -11.02 -14.29 3.51
C HIS A 110 -10.08 -13.24 2.91
N ASN A 111 -10.29 -11.97 3.24
CA ASN A 111 -9.51 -10.84 2.73
C ASN A 111 -9.31 -9.76 3.82
N ALA A 112 -8.55 -8.71 3.48
CA ALA A 112 -8.23 -7.63 4.42
C ALA A 112 -9.46 -6.82 4.87
N ILE A 113 -10.49 -6.70 4.03
CA ILE A 113 -11.73 -5.98 4.36
C ILE A 113 -12.53 -6.80 5.38
N ASP A 114 -12.60 -8.13 5.20
CA ASP A 114 -13.26 -9.01 6.19
C ASP A 114 -12.53 -8.95 7.54
N ALA A 115 -11.19 -8.95 7.51
CA ALA A 115 -10.37 -8.86 8.70
C ALA A 115 -10.58 -7.52 9.42
N LEU A 116 -10.64 -6.41 8.66
CA LEU A 116 -10.94 -5.07 9.17
C LEU A 116 -12.31 -5.01 9.83
N ASN A 117 -13.35 -5.56 9.21
CA ASN A 117 -14.70 -5.60 9.78
C ASN A 117 -14.79 -6.41 11.08
N LEU A 118 -13.87 -7.35 11.30
CA LEU A 118 -13.75 -8.13 12.53
C LEU A 118 -12.79 -7.50 13.54
N CYS A 119 -12.04 -6.47 13.16
CA CYS A 119 -11.16 -5.74 14.04
C CYS A 119 -12.01 -4.88 14.97
N ASN A 120 -11.73 -4.92 16.27
CA ASN A 120 -12.42 -4.10 17.26
C ASN A 120 -11.49 -2.95 17.67
N ASP A 121 -11.92 -1.73 17.42
CA ASP A 121 -11.20 -0.49 17.67
C ASP A 121 -10.69 -0.35 19.10
N THR A 122 -11.36 -0.96 20.09
CA THR A 122 -10.95 -0.88 21.51
C THR A 122 -9.87 -1.89 21.90
N LEU A 123 -9.76 -3.01 21.18
CA LEU A 123 -8.87 -4.12 21.54
C LEU A 123 -7.66 -4.24 20.61
N PHE A 124 -7.77 -3.69 19.40
CA PHE A 124 -6.82 -3.87 18.31
C PHE A 124 -6.55 -2.52 17.62
N GLU A 125 -6.39 -1.48 18.43
CA GLU A 125 -6.22 -0.11 17.96
C GLU A 125 -5.02 0.02 17.01
N THR A 126 -3.90 -0.62 17.32
CA THR A 126 -2.69 -0.57 16.48
C THR A 126 -2.88 -1.33 15.17
N LEU A 127 -3.59 -2.46 15.20
CA LEU A 127 -3.92 -3.20 13.97
C LEU A 127 -4.89 -2.42 13.09
N LEU A 128 -5.85 -1.71 13.68
CA LEU A 128 -6.78 -0.84 12.96
C LEU A 128 -6.01 0.27 12.21
N TYR A 129 -5.05 0.92 12.86
CA TYR A 129 -4.19 1.92 12.21
C TYR A 129 -3.41 1.35 11.03
N LEU A 130 -2.98 0.09 11.09
CA LEU A 130 -2.28 -0.55 9.96
C LEU A 130 -3.22 -0.96 8.83
N TYR A 131 -4.53 -1.00 9.03
CA TYR A 131 -5.48 -1.23 7.94
C TYR A 131 -5.84 0.04 7.16
N PHE A 132 -5.50 1.23 7.67
CA PHE A 132 -5.77 2.54 7.06
C PHE A 132 -4.49 3.26 6.59
#